data_AF-A0A2G9RT51-F1
#
_entry.id   AF-A0A2G9RT51-F1
#
_cell.length_a   1.000
_cell.length_b   1.000
_cell.length_c   1.000
_cell.angle_alpha   90.00
_cell.angle_beta   90.00
_cell.angle_gamma   90.00
#
_symmetry.space_group_name_H-M   'P 1'
#
loop_
_entity.id
_entity.type
_entity.pdbx_description
1 polymer ?
#
loop_
_entity_poly.entity_id
_entity_poly.type
_entity_poly.pdbx_seq_one_letter_code
_entity_poly.pdbx_strand_id
1 'polypeptide(L)'
;MWALARCSSNRWHPAVSQQNGTAAVDASPEEAEMISQYWLGKDYSNLIFKDWVQLDKPFEDFIDRLRNPRMPWRDIGAVILGKAARDASRHFIQRWNFTKTTKSKYKGPSFPYLLPKSLNTADRHPYSVPGCQSATVQLLRSVDCWSVGCNESSIHNAYVHCISNAEHYVYIENQFFISCAGGRTTQNSIAEAIVKRISRAHKDNATFRVFIVIPLLPGFEGNIEMGGGNSIQAILHFTYSSICRGENSIVSQLKEEMGDSWRQYLSVCSLRTHGDMPDGSLVTELIYIHSKMLIADDRMVIIGSANINDRSLLGKRDSELAVFVEDAEFVNSTMNGNVYQAGKFALSLRMDCFNTILGALKPPCLDVSDPVSDQFFNEIWNQAALNNAALYDQVFRCLPTNAVTSHRVRQAYTAVPSLASTNPQLSREMLTRVKGHLVEFPLHFLSEENLLPPLNSKEGVIPTEKDGTISVQASCRLLMPVNCLPPAHSTFLADRRHSQASGWPGGGKTSAQPSAFLIPPPTSSVKGPLEFYFFSNFFAVYQKHLKKFFFFLN
;
A
#
# COMPACT_ATOMS: atom_id res chain seq x y z
N MET A 1 -34.79 13.63 3.19
CA MET A 1 -34.13 14.59 4.12
C MET A 1 -33.67 13.79 5.32
N TRP A 2 -32.42 13.98 5.77
CA TRP A 2 -31.62 13.18 6.75
C TRP A 2 -31.00 11.89 6.17
N ALA A 3 -29.73 11.52 6.38
CA ALA A 3 -28.51 12.20 6.86
C ALA A 3 -27.31 11.32 6.44
N LEU A 4 -26.26 11.92 5.89
CA LEU A 4 -25.02 11.24 5.50
C LEU A 4 -24.29 10.70 6.74
N ALA A 5 -24.12 9.38 6.85
CA ALA A 5 -23.10 8.78 7.70
C ALA A 5 -21.77 8.72 6.92
N ARG A 6 -21.02 9.82 6.97
CA ARG A 6 -19.60 9.87 6.62
C ARG A 6 -18.83 9.05 7.67
N CYS A 7 -18.23 7.93 7.28
CA CYS A 7 -17.10 7.36 8.02
C CYS A 7 -15.81 7.90 7.40
N SER A 8 -15.62 9.23 7.49
CA SER A 8 -14.27 9.73 7.63
C SER A 8 -13.85 9.37 9.06
N SER A 9 -12.72 8.71 9.23
CA SER A 9 -12.02 8.69 10.50
C SER A 9 -11.45 10.10 10.78
N ASN A 10 -12.36 11.08 10.94
CA ASN A 10 -12.09 12.44 11.42
C ASN A 10 -12.50 12.55 12.90
N ARG A 11 -12.14 11.55 13.69
CA ARG A 11 -12.10 11.66 15.16
C ARG A 11 -10.77 11.17 15.67
N TRP A 12 -9.72 11.91 15.31
CA TRP A 12 -8.57 12.07 16.18
C TRP A 12 -9.03 13.08 17.23
N HIS A 13 -9.38 12.61 18.42
CA HIS A 13 -9.80 13.53 19.47
C HIS A 13 -8.60 14.41 19.86
N PRO A 14 -8.77 15.74 19.89
CA PRO A 14 -7.82 16.61 20.57
C PRO A 14 -7.88 16.27 22.07
N ALA A 15 -6.71 16.14 22.69
CA ALA A 15 -6.62 16.05 24.13
C ALA A 15 -7.36 17.24 24.77
N VAL A 16 -8.10 16.91 25.83
CA VAL A 16 -8.94 17.82 26.61
C VAL A 16 -8.15 19.03 27.08
N SER A 17 -8.77 20.21 26.95
CA SER A 17 -8.26 21.47 27.50
C SER A 17 -8.10 21.40 29.02
N GLN A 18 -6.88 21.69 29.48
CA GLN A 18 -6.43 22.09 30.83
C GLN A 18 -7.41 22.02 32.00
N GLN A 19 -7.02 21.29 33.06
CA GLN A 19 -6.99 21.84 34.41
C GLN A 19 -5.69 21.44 35.13
N ASN A 20 -5.18 22.39 35.93
CA ASN A 20 -3.92 22.38 36.66
C ASN A 20 -3.68 21.14 37.53
N GLY A 21 -2.42 20.69 37.60
CA GLY A 21 -1.96 19.83 38.70
C GLY A 21 -0.67 19.07 38.38
N THR A 22 0.43 19.52 38.96
CA THR A 22 1.69 18.76 39.02
C THR A 22 1.53 17.54 39.95
N ALA A 23 1.67 16.33 39.43
CA ALA A 23 2.14 15.13 40.13
C ALA A 23 2.37 14.01 39.12
N ALA A 24 3.32 13.11 39.37
CA ALA A 24 3.48 11.88 38.62
C ALA A 24 2.17 11.06 38.69
N VAL A 25 1.65 10.58 37.56
CA VAL A 25 0.39 9.84 37.50
C VAL A 25 0.64 8.46 36.90
N ASP A 26 0.51 7.43 37.74
CA ASP A 26 0.11 6.10 37.29
C ASP A 26 -1.21 6.27 36.53
N ALA A 27 -1.22 5.97 35.22
CA ALA A 27 -2.38 6.13 34.36
C ALA A 27 -3.63 5.52 35.03
N SER A 28 -4.71 6.28 35.08
CA SER A 28 -5.94 5.82 35.72
C SER A 28 -6.53 4.62 34.96
N PRO A 29 -7.22 3.68 35.63
CA PRO A 29 -7.86 2.54 34.97
C PRO A 29 -8.79 2.93 33.81
N GLU A 30 -9.42 4.11 33.89
CA GLU A 30 -10.32 4.66 32.87
C GLU A 30 -9.59 5.08 31.58
N GLU A 31 -8.36 5.58 31.65
CA GLU A 31 -7.55 5.98 30.49
C GLU A 31 -7.00 4.77 29.73
N ALA A 32 -6.59 3.72 30.45
CA ALA A 32 -6.24 2.44 29.88
C ALA A 32 -7.45 1.77 29.20
N GLU A 33 -8.63 1.91 29.79
CA GLU A 33 -9.89 1.40 29.23
C GLU A 33 -10.25 2.12 27.93
N MET A 34 -10.03 3.44 27.81
CA MET A 34 -10.27 4.21 26.58
C MET A 34 -9.38 3.80 25.39
N ILE A 35 -8.08 3.55 25.60
CA ILE A 35 -7.17 3.10 24.53
C ILE A 35 -7.51 1.68 24.06
N SER A 36 -8.09 0.87 24.94
CA SER A 36 -8.52 -0.49 24.62
C SER A 36 -9.74 -0.55 23.67
N GLN A 37 -10.49 0.54 23.50
CA GLN A 37 -11.80 0.50 22.83
C GLN A 37 -11.74 0.25 21.32
N TYR A 38 -10.64 0.61 20.65
CA TYR A 38 -10.54 0.52 19.19
C TYR A 38 -9.69 -0.65 18.69
N TRP A 39 -8.54 -0.91 19.32
CA TRP A 39 -7.58 -1.93 18.87
C TRP A 39 -7.30 -2.91 20.00
N LEU A 40 -7.94 -4.07 20.00
CA LEU A 40 -7.83 -5.07 21.06
C LEU A 40 -6.61 -5.97 20.86
N GLY A 41 -5.82 -6.20 21.92
CA GLY A 41 -4.67 -7.11 21.90
C GLY A 41 -3.72 -6.88 20.73
N LYS A 42 -3.55 -7.91 19.89
CA LYS A 42 -2.66 -7.93 18.72
C LYS A 42 -3.01 -6.92 17.63
N ASP A 43 -4.20 -6.33 17.66
CA ASP A 43 -4.60 -5.28 16.71
C ASP A 43 -3.87 -3.96 16.99
N TYR A 44 -3.49 -3.68 18.25
CA TYR A 44 -2.63 -2.54 18.57
C TYR A 44 -1.18 -2.90 18.24
N SER A 45 -0.65 -2.32 17.16
CA SER A 45 0.61 -2.75 16.56
C SER A 45 1.44 -1.59 16.00
N ASN A 46 2.75 -1.79 15.96
CA ASN A 46 3.72 -0.93 15.29
C ASN A 46 4.77 -1.82 14.60
N LEU A 47 4.68 -1.93 13.27
CA LEU A 47 5.47 -2.86 12.46
C LEU A 47 6.98 -2.60 12.48
N ILE A 48 7.38 -1.34 12.72
CA ILE A 48 8.79 -0.95 12.73
C ILE A 48 9.39 -1.29 14.09
N PHE A 49 8.60 -1.09 15.14
CA PHE A 49 9.01 -1.39 16.51
C PHE A 49 9.13 -2.89 16.77
N LYS A 50 8.11 -3.67 16.40
CA LYS A 50 8.05 -5.11 16.70
C LYS A 50 7.06 -5.85 15.80
N ASP A 51 7.49 -7.00 15.26
CA ASP A 51 6.60 -7.88 14.50
C ASP A 51 5.63 -8.65 15.42
N TRP A 52 4.54 -9.16 14.85
CA TRP A 52 3.55 -9.91 15.60
C TRP A 52 4.12 -11.23 16.13
N VAL A 53 3.81 -11.52 17.39
CA VAL A 53 4.16 -12.76 18.07
C VAL A 53 2.91 -13.40 18.66
N GLN A 54 2.92 -14.74 18.84
CA GLN A 54 1.87 -15.48 19.56
C GLN A 54 0.44 -15.20 19.06
N LEU A 55 0.19 -15.31 17.76
CA LEU A 55 -1.12 -14.99 17.14
C LEU A 55 -2.27 -15.89 17.63
N ASP A 56 -1.97 -17.01 18.27
CA ASP A 56 -2.90 -17.87 19.00
C ASP A 56 -3.54 -17.17 20.22
N LYS A 57 -2.96 -16.06 20.66
CA LYS A 57 -3.45 -15.22 21.75
C LYS A 57 -3.82 -13.82 21.26
N PRO A 58 -5.02 -13.65 20.65
CA PRO A 58 -5.36 -12.42 19.92
C PRO A 58 -5.63 -11.21 20.83
N PHE A 59 -6.05 -11.44 22.08
CA PHE A 59 -6.43 -10.38 23.02
C PHE A 59 -5.31 -9.97 23.98
N GLU A 60 -4.17 -10.66 23.95
CA GLU A 60 -2.98 -10.25 24.72
C GLU A 60 -2.22 -9.18 23.95
N ASP A 61 -1.76 -8.15 24.64
CA ASP A 61 -0.87 -7.15 24.05
C ASP A 61 0.54 -7.73 23.88
N PHE A 62 1.24 -7.27 22.84
CA PHE A 62 2.65 -7.64 22.59
C PHE A 62 3.59 -6.43 22.58
N ILE A 63 3.02 -5.22 22.67
CA ILE A 63 3.69 -3.93 22.83
C ILE A 63 3.00 -3.16 23.97
N ASP A 64 3.79 -2.41 24.73
CA ASP A 64 3.27 -1.58 25.82
C ASP A 64 2.61 -0.31 25.26
N ARG A 65 1.29 -0.23 25.40
CA ARG A 65 0.44 0.87 24.90
C ARG A 65 0.71 2.21 25.57
N LEU A 66 1.24 2.20 26.80
CA LEU A 66 1.50 3.44 27.56
C LEU A 66 2.77 4.14 27.08
N ARG A 67 3.68 3.39 26.44
CA ARG A 67 5.00 3.89 26.04
C ARG A 67 5.23 3.91 24.54
N ASN A 68 4.53 3.05 23.80
CA ASN A 68 4.77 2.88 22.37
C ASN A 68 3.50 3.24 21.59
N PRO A 69 3.54 4.28 20.74
CA PRO A 69 2.42 4.60 19.89
C PRO A 69 2.23 3.50 18.84
N ARG A 70 0.96 3.19 18.53
CA ARG A 70 0.65 2.38 17.36
C ARG A 70 1.11 3.10 16.08
N MET A 71 1.40 2.33 15.04
CA MET A 71 1.64 2.89 13.72
C MET A 71 0.30 3.04 12.98
N PRO A 72 -0.12 4.27 12.59
CA PRO A 72 -1.32 4.45 11.79
C PRO A 72 -1.23 3.72 10.45
N TRP A 73 -2.35 3.16 9.98
CA TRP A 73 -2.44 2.40 8.73
C TRP A 73 -3.35 3.14 7.76
N ARG A 74 -2.79 3.57 6.62
CA ARG A 74 -3.54 4.17 5.51
C ARG A 74 -3.60 3.17 4.37
N ASP A 75 -4.80 2.90 3.89
CA ASP A 75 -5.03 1.97 2.80
C ASP A 75 -6.28 2.35 1.99
N ILE A 76 -6.43 1.76 0.82
CA ILE A 76 -7.57 1.96 -0.07
C ILE A 76 -8.14 0.59 -0.45
N GLY A 77 -9.46 0.47 -0.33
CA GLY A 77 -10.20 -0.70 -0.77
C GLY A 77 -11.33 -0.30 -1.72
N ALA A 78 -11.70 -1.23 -2.61
CA ALA A 78 -12.86 -1.08 -3.48
C ALA A 78 -13.77 -2.30 -3.31
N VAL A 79 -15.08 -2.07 -3.31
CA VAL A 79 -16.08 -3.13 -3.51
C VAL A 79 -16.46 -3.12 -4.99
N ILE A 80 -16.74 -4.29 -5.57
CA ILE A 80 -17.26 -4.43 -6.94
C ILE A 80 -18.59 -5.20 -6.97
N LEU A 81 -19.55 -4.79 -7.81
CA LEU A 81 -20.89 -5.37 -7.93
C LEU A 81 -21.13 -5.85 -9.37
N GLY A 82 -22.24 -6.56 -9.58
CA GLY A 82 -22.66 -7.01 -10.91
C GLY A 82 -21.66 -7.94 -11.59
N LYS A 83 -21.39 -7.67 -12.87
CA LYS A 83 -20.55 -8.52 -13.73
C LYS A 83 -19.08 -8.51 -13.29
N ALA A 84 -18.53 -7.37 -12.89
CA ALA A 84 -17.16 -7.28 -12.40
C ALA A 84 -16.93 -8.16 -11.15
N ALA A 85 -17.92 -8.23 -10.25
CA ALA A 85 -17.88 -9.15 -9.10
C ALA A 85 -17.87 -10.63 -9.53
N ARG A 86 -18.53 -10.97 -10.63
CA ARG A 86 -18.46 -12.32 -11.21
C ARG A 86 -17.06 -12.62 -11.72
N ASP A 87 -16.35 -11.66 -12.29
CA ASP A 87 -14.99 -11.87 -12.76
C ASP A 87 -14.02 -12.13 -11.60
N ALA A 88 -14.18 -11.40 -10.49
CA ALA A 88 -13.42 -11.69 -9.26
C ALA A 88 -13.74 -13.09 -8.72
N SER A 89 -15.01 -13.50 -8.76
CA SER A 89 -15.41 -14.85 -8.39
C SER A 89 -14.81 -15.92 -9.30
N ARG A 90 -14.69 -15.67 -10.61
CA ARG A 90 -14.05 -16.60 -11.57
C ARG A 90 -12.57 -16.77 -11.24
N HIS A 91 -11.86 -15.69 -10.93
CA HIS A 91 -10.47 -15.77 -10.47
C HIS A 91 -10.36 -16.67 -9.22
N PHE A 92 -11.22 -16.45 -8.21
CA PHE A 92 -11.23 -17.27 -7.01
C PHE A 92 -11.50 -18.76 -7.32
N ILE A 93 -12.51 -19.03 -8.14
CA ILE A 93 -12.91 -20.40 -8.54
C ILE A 93 -11.77 -21.10 -9.28
N GLN A 94 -11.11 -20.40 -10.21
CA GLN A 94 -9.96 -20.94 -10.93
C GLN A 94 -8.86 -21.36 -9.94
N ARG A 95 -8.48 -20.45 -9.01
CA ARG A 95 -7.46 -20.73 -7.99
C ARG A 95 -7.84 -21.86 -7.05
N TRP A 96 -9.09 -21.90 -6.61
CA TRP A 96 -9.60 -22.95 -5.75
C TRP A 96 -9.50 -24.32 -6.42
N ASN A 97 -10.04 -24.43 -7.65
CA ASN A 97 -10.04 -25.69 -8.40
C ASN A 97 -8.62 -26.14 -8.75
N PHE A 98 -7.71 -25.20 -9.09
CA PHE A 98 -6.29 -25.47 -9.31
C PHE A 98 -5.56 -25.94 -8.03
N THR A 99 -5.83 -25.30 -6.89
CA THR A 99 -5.22 -25.68 -5.60
C THR A 99 -5.70 -27.07 -5.15
N LYS A 100 -6.96 -27.39 -5.44
CA LYS A 100 -7.55 -28.70 -5.18
C LYS A 100 -6.83 -29.82 -5.95
N THR A 101 -6.44 -29.60 -7.20
CA THR A 101 -5.75 -30.62 -8.01
C THR A 101 -4.27 -30.76 -7.66
N THR A 102 -3.63 -29.69 -7.20
CA THR A 102 -2.18 -29.67 -6.89
C THR A 102 -1.84 -30.25 -5.52
N LYS A 103 -2.71 -30.11 -4.51
CA LYS A 103 -2.43 -30.57 -3.14
C LYS A 103 -3.27 -31.80 -2.77
N SER A 104 -2.61 -32.92 -2.48
CA SER A 104 -3.26 -34.20 -2.15
C SER A 104 -4.30 -34.10 -1.02
N LYS A 105 -4.00 -33.30 0.03
CA LYS A 105 -4.93 -33.02 1.16
C LYS A 105 -6.29 -32.51 0.71
N TYR A 106 -6.35 -31.77 -0.40
CA TYR A 106 -7.56 -31.09 -0.85
C TYR A 106 -8.32 -31.87 -1.93
N LYS A 107 -7.81 -33.01 -2.41
CA LYS A 107 -8.47 -33.82 -3.44
C LYS A 107 -9.77 -34.48 -2.94
N GLY A 108 -9.91 -34.70 -1.64
CA GLY A 108 -11.10 -35.29 -1.03
C GLY A 108 -12.39 -34.47 -1.22
N PRO A 109 -13.56 -35.08 -0.96
CA PRO A 109 -14.86 -34.45 -1.18
C PRO A 109 -15.16 -33.26 -0.24
N SER A 110 -14.45 -33.15 0.88
CA SER A 110 -14.57 -32.04 1.84
C SER A 110 -14.26 -30.67 1.24
N PHE A 111 -13.53 -30.64 0.12
CA PHE A 111 -13.26 -29.43 -0.65
C PHE A 111 -13.95 -29.58 -2.01
N PRO A 112 -15.20 -29.14 -2.19
CA PRO A 112 -15.93 -29.33 -3.44
C PRO A 112 -15.29 -28.51 -4.58
N TYR A 113 -15.49 -28.94 -5.82
CA TYR A 113 -15.21 -28.05 -6.97
C TYR A 113 -16.20 -26.89 -6.97
N LEU A 114 -15.71 -25.70 -7.28
CA LEU A 114 -16.54 -24.52 -7.41
C LEU A 114 -16.89 -24.27 -8.87
N LEU A 115 -18.09 -23.75 -9.12
CA LEU A 115 -18.60 -23.43 -10.44
C LEU A 115 -19.00 -21.95 -10.50
N PRO A 116 -18.69 -21.25 -11.61
CA PRO A 116 -19.07 -19.85 -11.76
C PRO A 116 -20.58 -19.72 -11.93
N LYS A 117 -21.19 -18.78 -11.22
CA LYS A 117 -22.59 -18.41 -11.47
C LYS A 117 -22.71 -17.72 -12.83
N SER A 118 -23.84 -17.95 -13.52
CA SER A 118 -24.10 -17.36 -14.84
C SER A 118 -24.10 -15.83 -14.82
N LEU A 119 -23.54 -15.22 -15.88
CA LEU A 119 -23.54 -13.76 -16.07
C LEU A 119 -24.95 -13.18 -16.19
N ASN A 120 -25.93 -13.97 -16.64
CA ASN A 120 -27.33 -13.54 -16.77
C ASN A 120 -27.99 -13.21 -15.42
N THR A 121 -27.34 -13.60 -14.31
CA THR A 121 -27.79 -13.33 -12.94
C THR A 121 -26.87 -12.35 -12.21
N ALA A 122 -25.95 -11.68 -12.92
CA ALA A 122 -25.01 -10.77 -12.31
C ALA A 122 -25.71 -9.56 -11.68
N ASP A 123 -26.77 -9.06 -12.32
CA ASP A 123 -27.52 -7.88 -11.88
C ASP A 123 -28.51 -8.18 -10.72
N ARG A 124 -28.62 -9.45 -10.33
CA ARG A 124 -29.52 -9.91 -9.25
C ARG A 124 -28.73 -10.03 -7.95
N HIS A 125 -28.64 -8.93 -7.21
CA HIS A 125 -28.04 -8.88 -5.87
C HIS A 125 -29.07 -8.47 -4.82
N PRO A 126 -29.18 -9.20 -3.69
CA PRO A 126 -30.18 -8.94 -2.66
C PRO A 126 -29.86 -7.72 -1.79
N TYR A 127 -28.71 -7.07 -2.00
CA TYR A 127 -28.20 -5.97 -1.20
C TYR A 127 -27.49 -4.98 -2.12
N SER A 128 -27.84 -3.69 -2.02
CA SER A 128 -27.05 -2.59 -2.59
C SER A 128 -26.23 -1.96 -1.47
N VAL A 129 -24.98 -1.62 -1.78
CA VAL A 129 -24.15 -0.81 -0.90
C VAL A 129 -24.64 0.65 -1.01
N PRO A 130 -24.58 1.52 0.01
CA PRO A 130 -25.01 2.92 -0.16
C PRO A 130 -24.03 3.75 -1.01
N GLY A 131 -24.47 4.91 -1.55
CA GLY A 131 -23.64 6.00 -2.17
C GLY A 131 -22.75 5.64 -3.39
N CYS A 132 -23.10 4.51 -3.91
CA CYS A 132 -22.70 3.88 -5.10
C CYS A 132 -22.58 4.70 -6.40
N GLN A 133 -21.47 4.55 -7.14
CA GLN A 133 -21.22 5.29 -8.40
C GLN A 133 -21.02 4.39 -9.62
N SER A 134 -21.63 4.79 -10.74
CA SER A 134 -21.59 4.08 -12.01
C SER A 134 -20.33 4.39 -12.80
N ALA A 135 -19.64 3.35 -13.26
CA ALA A 135 -18.37 3.44 -13.98
C ALA A 135 -18.19 2.20 -14.88
N THR A 136 -17.24 2.25 -15.80
CA THR A 136 -16.75 1.04 -16.48
C THR A 136 -15.67 0.41 -15.62
N VAL A 137 -15.83 -0.86 -15.23
CA VAL A 137 -14.89 -1.56 -14.35
C VAL A 137 -14.35 -2.82 -15.02
N GLN A 138 -13.04 -2.96 -14.98
CA GLN A 138 -12.32 -4.13 -15.49
C GLN A 138 -11.48 -4.74 -14.36
N LEU A 139 -11.65 -6.05 -14.14
CA LEU A 139 -10.76 -6.77 -13.23
C LEU A 139 -9.43 -7.05 -13.92
N LEU A 140 -8.35 -6.84 -13.18
CA LEU A 140 -6.97 -7.08 -13.59
C LEU A 140 -6.30 -8.04 -12.59
N ARG A 141 -5.27 -8.74 -13.04
CA ARG A 141 -4.52 -9.67 -12.19
C ARG A 141 -3.07 -9.84 -12.63
N SER A 142 -2.25 -10.22 -11.66
CA SER A 142 -0.92 -10.79 -11.88
C SER A 142 -1.01 -12.25 -11.48
N VAL A 143 -0.79 -13.18 -12.41
CA VAL A 143 -0.83 -14.62 -12.14
C VAL A 143 0.18 -15.36 -13.01
N ASP A 144 0.53 -16.59 -12.62
CA ASP A 144 1.44 -17.46 -13.34
C ASP A 144 1.00 -18.93 -13.27
N CYS A 145 1.66 -19.78 -14.07
CA CYS A 145 1.46 -21.22 -14.07
C CYS A 145 1.52 -21.83 -12.66
N TRP A 146 2.42 -21.35 -11.80
CA TRP A 146 2.53 -21.87 -10.43
C TRP A 146 1.33 -21.50 -9.53
N SER A 147 0.67 -20.37 -9.80
CA SER A 147 -0.38 -19.83 -8.93
C SER A 147 -1.79 -20.22 -9.38
N VAL A 148 -2.06 -20.23 -10.69
CA VAL A 148 -3.40 -20.51 -11.24
C VAL A 148 -3.41 -21.38 -12.51
N GLY A 149 -2.24 -21.81 -12.99
CA GLY A 149 -2.10 -22.60 -14.22
C GLY A 149 -2.07 -21.78 -15.53
N CYS A 150 -1.97 -20.46 -15.48
CA CYS A 150 -1.78 -19.58 -16.65
C CYS A 150 -1.00 -18.32 -16.27
N ASN A 151 -0.40 -17.63 -17.24
CA ASN A 151 0.33 -16.38 -17.03
C ASN A 151 -0.51 -15.15 -17.43
N GLU A 152 -0.49 -14.11 -16.61
CA GLU A 152 -1.08 -12.81 -16.90
C GLU A 152 -0.38 -11.69 -16.10
N SER A 153 -0.18 -10.53 -16.72
CA SER A 153 0.37 -9.31 -16.11
C SER A 153 -0.47 -8.08 -16.45
N SER A 154 -1.80 -8.21 -16.43
CA SER A 154 -2.73 -7.17 -16.88
C SER A 154 -2.72 -5.93 -15.98
N ILE A 155 -2.33 -6.06 -14.71
CA ILE A 155 -2.14 -4.93 -13.80
C ILE A 155 -1.03 -4.00 -14.28
N HIS A 156 0.15 -4.55 -14.63
CA HIS A 156 1.27 -3.76 -15.13
C HIS A 156 0.91 -3.02 -16.42
N ASN A 157 0.25 -3.71 -17.34
CA ASN A 157 -0.22 -3.11 -18.61
C ASN A 157 -1.16 -1.93 -18.36
N ALA A 158 -2.11 -2.07 -17.43
CA ALA A 158 -3.05 -1.00 -17.10
C ALA A 158 -2.36 0.20 -16.43
N TYR A 159 -1.42 -0.03 -15.51
CA TYR A 159 -0.63 1.06 -14.90
C TYR A 159 0.13 1.86 -15.97
N VAL A 160 0.84 1.17 -16.88
CA VAL A 160 1.59 1.82 -17.97
C VAL A 160 0.65 2.57 -18.91
N HIS A 161 -0.51 1.98 -19.23
CA HIS A 161 -1.54 2.61 -20.06
C HIS A 161 -2.06 3.90 -19.44
N CYS A 162 -2.46 3.88 -18.15
CA CYS A 162 -2.95 5.08 -17.46
C CYS A 162 -1.90 6.19 -17.43
N ILE A 163 -0.64 5.87 -17.12
CA ILE A 163 0.44 6.87 -17.05
C ILE A 163 0.73 7.46 -18.42
N SER A 164 0.83 6.62 -19.45
CA SER A 164 1.21 7.06 -20.80
C SER A 164 0.11 7.94 -21.44
N ASN A 165 -1.15 7.66 -21.13
CA ASN A 165 -2.30 8.36 -21.69
C ASN A 165 -2.84 9.50 -20.82
N ALA A 166 -2.33 9.68 -19.59
CA ALA A 166 -2.73 10.80 -18.76
C ALA A 166 -2.48 12.14 -19.49
N GLU A 167 -3.36 13.13 -19.36
CA GLU A 167 -3.28 14.42 -20.04
C GLU A 167 -2.83 15.53 -19.08
N HIS A 168 -3.22 15.47 -17.81
CA HIS A 168 -3.06 16.54 -16.83
C HIS A 168 -2.28 16.12 -15.59
N TYR A 169 -2.60 14.98 -14.99
CA TYR A 169 -1.87 14.53 -13.81
C TYR A 169 -1.98 13.04 -13.52
N VAL A 170 -1.03 12.55 -12.74
CA VAL A 170 -1.06 11.22 -12.14
C VAL A 170 -0.83 11.34 -10.63
N TYR A 171 -1.71 10.75 -9.83
CA TYR A 171 -1.57 10.63 -8.39
C TYR A 171 -1.42 9.16 -7.98
N ILE A 172 -0.33 8.85 -7.30
CA ILE A 172 0.05 7.49 -6.90
C ILE A 172 0.14 7.44 -5.38
N GLU A 173 -0.60 6.53 -4.76
CA GLU A 173 -0.31 6.06 -3.41
C GLU A 173 0.13 4.60 -3.46
N ASN A 174 1.35 4.32 -3.03
CA ASN A 174 1.85 2.96 -3.03
C ASN A 174 2.75 2.65 -1.84
N GLN A 175 2.68 1.42 -1.34
CA GLN A 175 3.57 0.94 -0.29
C GLN A 175 5.03 0.85 -0.73
N PHE A 176 5.27 0.46 -2.00
CA PHE A 176 6.61 0.38 -2.57
C PHE A 176 6.67 1.16 -3.87
N PHE A 177 7.86 1.69 -4.17
CA PHE A 177 8.14 2.34 -5.44
C PHE A 177 9.50 1.87 -5.95
N ILE A 178 9.51 0.64 -6.49
CA ILE A 178 10.68 -0.06 -7.00
C ILE A 178 10.49 -0.27 -8.52
N SER A 179 11.07 0.63 -9.31
CA SER A 179 11.01 0.64 -10.77
C SER A 179 12.17 1.50 -11.29
N CYS A 180 12.81 1.11 -12.39
CA CYS A 180 13.89 1.90 -12.98
C CYS A 180 13.57 2.19 -14.44
N ALA A 181 13.89 3.39 -14.90
CA ALA A 181 13.79 3.72 -16.32
C ALA A 181 15.06 3.18 -17.01
N GLY A 182 14.95 2.07 -17.76
CA GLY A 182 16.09 1.52 -18.52
C GLY A 182 17.10 0.67 -17.73
N GLY A 183 16.76 0.22 -16.52
CA GLY A 183 17.63 -0.62 -15.70
C GLY A 183 17.68 -2.09 -16.14
N ARG A 184 18.83 -2.76 -15.94
CA ARG A 184 18.95 -4.23 -16.03
C ARG A 184 18.46 -4.96 -14.79
N THR A 185 18.30 -4.23 -13.68
CA THR A 185 17.81 -4.76 -12.42
C THR A 185 16.30 -4.88 -12.47
N THR A 186 15.54 -3.81 -12.32
CA THR A 186 14.06 -3.90 -12.37
C THR A 186 13.54 -4.02 -13.80
N GLN A 187 12.52 -4.84 -14.01
CA GLN A 187 11.94 -5.12 -15.34
C GLN A 187 10.62 -4.37 -15.60
N ASN A 188 9.88 -3.98 -14.56
CA ASN A 188 8.65 -3.22 -14.72
C ASN A 188 8.94 -1.79 -15.24
N SER A 189 8.11 -1.32 -16.17
CA SER A 189 8.28 -0.05 -16.88
C SER A 189 7.52 1.14 -16.29
N ILE A 190 7.21 1.14 -14.98
CA ILE A 190 6.44 2.23 -14.35
C ILE A 190 7.23 3.55 -14.31
N ALA A 191 8.48 3.52 -13.83
CA ALA A 191 9.36 4.68 -13.82
C ALA A 191 9.63 5.21 -15.25
N GLU A 192 9.84 4.30 -16.20
CA GLU A 192 10.02 4.65 -17.61
C GLU A 192 8.79 5.36 -18.20
N ALA A 193 7.58 4.88 -17.89
CA ALA A 193 6.34 5.52 -18.32
C ALA A 193 6.19 6.92 -17.73
N ILE A 194 6.54 7.11 -16.45
CA ILE A 194 6.50 8.43 -15.78
C ILE A 194 7.49 9.40 -16.44
N VAL A 195 8.75 8.98 -16.63
CA VAL A 195 9.77 9.81 -17.29
C VAL A 195 9.30 10.21 -18.68
N LYS A 196 8.94 9.24 -19.53
CA LYS A 196 8.46 9.51 -20.90
C LYS A 196 7.26 10.47 -20.91
N ARG A 197 6.35 10.31 -19.97
CA ARG A 197 5.15 11.14 -19.89
C ARG A 197 5.47 12.58 -19.47
N ILE A 198 6.34 12.78 -18.49
CA ILE A 198 6.80 14.10 -18.06
C ILE A 198 7.61 14.77 -19.17
N SER A 199 8.54 14.05 -19.81
CA SER A 199 9.31 14.53 -20.95
C SER A 199 8.43 14.99 -22.12
N ARG A 200 7.34 14.27 -22.40
CA ARG A 200 6.32 14.70 -23.38
C ARG A 200 5.69 16.03 -22.98
N ALA A 201 5.22 16.16 -21.74
CA ALA A 201 4.64 17.41 -21.25
C ALA A 201 5.62 18.59 -21.34
N HIS A 202 6.88 18.35 -21.01
CA HIS A 202 7.93 19.37 -21.09
C HIS A 202 8.17 19.84 -22.52
N LYS A 203 8.31 18.91 -23.47
CA LYS A 203 8.47 19.23 -24.90
C LYS A 203 7.27 20.00 -25.47
N ASP A 204 6.07 19.65 -25.03
CA ASP A 204 4.83 20.28 -25.48
C ASP A 204 4.52 21.59 -24.71
N ASN A 205 5.38 21.98 -23.75
CA ASN A 205 5.14 23.09 -22.82
C ASN A 205 3.75 23.02 -22.13
N ALA A 206 3.31 21.80 -21.82
CA ALA A 206 2.03 21.50 -21.21
C ALA A 206 2.15 21.37 -19.69
N THR A 207 1.15 21.87 -18.97
CA THR A 207 1.04 21.67 -17.52
C THR A 207 0.72 20.20 -17.22
N PHE A 208 1.63 19.51 -16.53
CA PHE A 208 1.44 18.14 -16.11
C PHE A 208 2.05 17.90 -14.73
N ARG A 209 1.35 17.21 -13.82
CA ARG A 209 1.84 16.93 -12.47
C ARG A 209 1.83 15.45 -12.13
N VAL A 210 2.83 14.99 -11.40
CA VAL A 210 2.94 13.64 -10.86
C VAL A 210 3.15 13.74 -9.37
N PHE A 211 2.24 13.14 -8.62
CA PHE A 211 2.25 13.07 -7.16
C PHE A 211 2.54 11.62 -6.76
N ILE A 212 3.62 11.39 -6.01
CA ILE A 212 3.98 10.08 -5.49
C ILE A 212 3.95 10.15 -3.97
N VAL A 213 3.05 9.37 -3.35
CA VAL A 213 2.92 9.28 -1.89
C VAL A 213 3.27 7.86 -1.45
N ILE A 214 4.41 7.72 -0.78
CA ILE A 214 5.01 6.44 -0.36
C ILE A 214 5.37 6.48 1.13
N PRO A 215 5.44 5.37 1.86
CA PRO A 215 5.78 5.39 3.29
C PRO A 215 7.20 5.89 3.52
N LEU A 216 7.42 6.68 4.59
CA LEU A 216 8.75 7.19 4.96
C LEU A 216 9.76 6.06 5.18
N LEU A 217 9.30 4.94 5.74
CA LEU A 217 10.09 3.74 5.96
C LEU A 217 9.29 2.50 5.53
N PRO A 218 9.96 1.47 4.99
CA PRO A 218 9.40 0.14 4.84
C PRO A 218 8.92 -0.43 6.18
N GLY A 219 7.74 -1.05 6.21
CA GLY A 219 7.15 -1.62 7.44
C GLY A 219 7.73 -2.99 7.79
N PHE A 220 9.00 -3.01 8.19
CA PHE A 220 9.68 -4.18 8.75
C PHE A 220 10.25 -3.83 10.12
N GLU A 221 10.34 -4.82 11.01
CA GLU A 221 10.97 -4.65 12.30
C GLU A 221 12.43 -4.20 12.13
N GLY A 222 12.80 -3.12 12.81
CA GLY A 222 14.17 -2.64 12.79
C GLY A 222 14.34 -1.29 13.49
N ASN A 223 15.40 -1.18 14.30
CA ASN A 223 15.72 0.08 14.95
C ASN A 223 16.35 1.08 13.95
N ILE A 224 15.56 2.06 13.51
CA ILE A 224 16.01 3.10 12.58
C ILE A 224 17.12 3.98 13.18
N GLU A 225 17.14 4.18 14.50
CA GLU A 225 18.20 4.89 15.21
C GLU A 225 19.51 4.11 15.24
N MET A 226 19.52 2.84 14.84
CA MET A 226 20.74 2.06 14.61
C MET A 226 21.08 1.92 13.12
N GLY A 227 20.30 2.54 12.24
CA GLY A 227 20.45 2.47 10.78
C GLY A 227 19.42 1.57 10.10
N GLY A 228 18.43 1.07 10.86
CA GLY A 228 17.42 0.13 10.36
C GLY A 228 17.93 -1.31 10.28
N GLY A 229 17.02 -2.25 10.07
CA GLY A 229 17.38 -3.63 9.71
C GLY A 229 17.84 -3.74 8.25
N ASN A 230 18.56 -4.80 7.90
CA ASN A 230 19.01 -5.08 6.52
C ASN A 230 17.85 -5.02 5.51
N SER A 231 16.67 -5.50 5.92
CA SER A 231 15.41 -5.42 5.16
C SER A 231 15.00 -3.98 4.82
N ILE A 232 15.07 -3.07 5.80
CA ILE A 232 14.74 -1.66 5.62
C ILE A 232 15.73 -1.02 4.65
N GLN A 233 17.03 -1.23 4.88
CA GLN A 233 18.08 -0.64 4.04
C GLN A 233 17.98 -1.11 2.59
N ALA A 234 17.78 -2.41 2.37
CA ALA A 234 17.62 -2.96 1.04
C ALA A 234 16.45 -2.35 0.28
N ILE A 235 15.27 -2.26 0.90
CA ILE A 235 14.11 -1.65 0.24
C ILE A 235 14.37 -0.16 -0.01
N LEU A 236 15.00 0.54 0.93
CA LEU A 236 15.40 1.94 0.73
C LEU A 236 16.37 2.09 -0.44
N HIS A 237 17.35 1.19 -0.61
CA HIS A 237 18.26 1.20 -1.76
C HIS A 237 17.47 1.24 -3.07
N PHE A 238 16.56 0.29 -3.27
CA PHE A 238 15.79 0.20 -4.52
C PHE A 238 14.78 1.33 -4.70
N THR A 239 14.15 1.80 -3.61
CA THR A 239 13.29 2.98 -3.65
C THR A 239 14.06 4.22 -4.09
N TYR A 240 15.23 4.48 -3.50
CA TYR A 240 16.06 5.60 -3.90
C TYR A 240 16.63 5.43 -5.31
N SER A 241 17.01 4.22 -5.71
CA SER A 241 17.47 3.94 -7.08
C SER A 241 16.39 4.20 -8.13
N SER A 242 15.12 4.03 -7.74
CA SER A 242 13.97 4.30 -8.60
C SER A 242 13.73 5.80 -8.74
N ILE A 243 13.85 6.55 -7.63
CA ILE A 243 13.44 7.96 -7.56
C ILE A 243 14.59 8.90 -7.94
N CYS A 244 15.76 8.80 -7.29
CA CYS A 244 16.80 9.83 -7.39
C CYS A 244 18.27 9.37 -7.39
N ARG A 245 18.58 8.07 -7.22
CA ARG A 245 19.96 7.57 -7.16
C ARG A 245 20.33 6.74 -8.38
N GLY A 246 21.36 7.16 -9.09
CA GLY A 246 21.85 6.48 -10.29
C GLY A 246 21.18 6.97 -11.56
N GLU A 247 21.86 6.74 -12.69
CA GLU A 247 21.52 7.27 -14.02
C GLU A 247 20.12 6.85 -14.49
N ASN A 248 19.64 5.68 -14.05
CA ASN A 248 18.35 5.12 -14.42
C ASN A 248 17.18 5.56 -13.51
N SER A 249 17.42 6.47 -12.57
CA SER A 249 16.39 7.00 -11.68
C SER A 249 15.53 8.06 -12.38
N ILE A 250 14.28 8.23 -11.93
CA ILE A 250 13.35 9.21 -12.51
C ILE A 250 13.97 10.62 -12.50
N VAL A 251 14.46 11.08 -11.35
CA VAL A 251 15.02 12.42 -11.21
C VAL A 251 16.29 12.59 -12.04
N SER A 252 17.16 11.59 -12.13
CA SER A 252 18.37 11.69 -12.97
C SER A 252 18.04 11.87 -14.45
N GLN A 253 17.10 11.09 -14.99
CA GLN A 253 16.71 11.20 -16.40
C GLN A 253 15.98 12.51 -16.69
N LEU A 254 15.08 12.94 -15.81
CA LEU A 254 14.43 14.23 -15.97
C LEU A 254 15.46 15.37 -15.88
N LYS A 255 16.39 15.32 -14.93
CA LYS A 255 17.41 16.36 -14.77
C LYS A 255 18.33 16.47 -15.98
N GLU A 256 18.64 15.36 -16.64
CA GLU A 256 19.39 15.36 -17.90
C GLU A 256 18.63 16.07 -19.03
N GLU A 257 17.32 15.89 -19.13
CA GLU A 257 16.49 16.46 -20.19
C GLU A 257 16.05 17.91 -19.95
N MET A 258 15.72 18.29 -18.70
CA MET A 258 15.09 19.58 -18.37
C MET A 258 15.74 20.36 -17.23
N GLY A 259 16.92 19.94 -16.75
CA GLY A 259 17.59 20.57 -15.61
C GLY A 259 16.72 20.51 -14.36
N ASP A 260 16.78 21.51 -13.48
CA ASP A 260 15.99 21.54 -12.24
C ASP A 260 14.49 21.82 -12.45
N SER A 261 14.04 21.99 -13.70
CA SER A 261 12.62 22.14 -14.05
C SER A 261 11.77 20.90 -13.73
N TRP A 262 12.39 19.73 -13.50
CA TRP A 262 11.68 18.52 -13.09
C TRP A 262 10.82 18.71 -11.84
N ARG A 263 11.21 19.62 -10.94
CA ARG A 263 10.47 19.97 -9.70
C ARG A 263 9.09 20.55 -9.97
N GLN A 264 8.87 21.07 -11.17
CA GLN A 264 7.58 21.57 -11.62
C GLN A 264 6.63 20.41 -11.93
N TYR A 265 7.15 19.23 -12.28
CA TYR A 265 6.33 18.11 -12.75
C TYR A 265 6.17 17.02 -11.68
N LEU A 266 7.12 16.85 -10.77
CA LEU A 266 7.16 15.71 -9.86
C LEU A 266 7.25 16.15 -8.40
N SER A 267 6.34 15.63 -7.57
CA SER A 267 6.37 15.76 -6.11
C SER A 267 6.36 14.38 -5.45
N VAL A 268 7.35 14.09 -4.62
CA VAL A 268 7.46 12.84 -3.85
C VAL A 268 7.29 13.17 -2.36
N CYS A 269 6.27 12.60 -1.75
CA CYS A 269 5.86 12.90 -0.39
C CYS A 269 5.58 11.63 0.41
N SER A 270 5.39 11.83 1.71
CA SER A 270 4.95 10.81 2.65
C SER A 270 4.00 11.41 3.69
N LEU A 271 3.65 10.64 4.71
CA LEU A 271 2.70 11.03 5.73
C LEU A 271 3.26 10.81 7.15
N ARG A 272 3.04 11.78 8.03
CA ARG A 272 3.43 11.73 9.45
C ARG A 272 2.38 12.40 10.32
N THR A 273 2.25 11.91 11.56
CA THR A 273 1.40 12.51 12.59
C THR A 273 2.13 12.59 13.93
N HIS A 274 1.51 13.28 14.88
CA HIS A 274 1.93 13.36 16.27
C HIS A 274 0.73 13.24 17.20
N GLY A 275 1.00 13.03 18.48
CA GLY A 275 0.01 13.02 19.55
C GLY A 275 0.68 13.00 20.93
N ASP A 276 -0.14 13.12 21.97
CA ASP A 276 0.27 12.94 23.36
C ASP A 276 0.02 11.48 23.78
N MET A 277 0.99 10.89 24.48
CA MET A 277 0.82 9.62 25.18
C MET A 277 0.11 9.84 26.54
N PRO A 278 -0.39 8.78 27.20
CA PRO A 278 -1.07 8.90 28.50
C PRO A 278 -0.23 9.56 29.59
N ASP A 279 1.10 9.41 29.53
CA ASP A 279 2.04 10.05 30.46
C ASP A 279 2.32 11.53 30.15
N GLY A 280 1.64 12.10 29.14
CA GLY A 280 1.81 13.48 28.68
C GLY A 280 3.04 13.71 27.80
N SER A 281 3.79 12.66 27.44
CA SER A 281 4.91 12.75 26.51
C SER A 281 4.42 12.98 25.08
N LEU A 282 5.13 13.85 24.34
CA LEU A 282 4.86 14.08 22.92
C LEU A 282 5.55 13.03 22.07
N VAL A 283 4.80 12.39 21.18
CA VAL A 283 5.31 11.39 20.26
C VAL A 283 4.94 11.71 18.81
N THR A 284 5.75 11.21 17.88
CA THR A 284 5.45 11.24 16.45
C THR A 284 5.61 9.85 15.85
N GLU A 285 4.78 9.53 14.87
CA GLU A 285 4.92 8.32 14.08
C GLU A 285 4.54 8.60 12.61
N LEU A 286 5.17 7.88 11.69
CA LEU A 286 4.78 7.89 10.29
C LEU A 286 3.40 7.23 10.13
N ILE A 287 2.61 7.74 9.18
CA ILE A 287 1.39 7.06 8.77
C ILE A 287 1.79 6.08 7.67
N TYR A 288 1.64 4.79 7.94
CA TYR A 288 2.07 3.76 7.02
C TYR A 288 1.12 3.67 5.83
N ILE A 289 1.61 4.11 4.67
CA ILE A 289 0.91 4.03 3.40
C ILE A 289 1.01 2.59 2.90
N HIS A 290 -0.07 1.85 3.04
CA HIS A 290 -0.24 0.51 2.50
C HIS A 290 -1.13 0.50 1.26
N SER A 291 -1.69 1.65 0.86
CA SER A 291 -2.44 1.81 -0.40
C SER A 291 -1.67 1.22 -1.60
N LYS A 292 -2.41 0.72 -2.60
CA LYS A 292 -1.89 0.48 -3.96
C LYS A 292 -2.89 1.03 -4.97
N MET A 293 -2.73 2.31 -5.27
CA MET A 293 -3.68 3.08 -6.04
C MET A 293 -2.98 4.00 -7.04
N LEU A 294 -3.63 4.21 -8.18
CA LEU A 294 -3.30 5.26 -9.15
C LEU A 294 -4.59 5.98 -9.56
N ILE A 295 -4.56 7.32 -9.61
CA ILE A 295 -5.60 8.16 -10.20
C ILE A 295 -4.97 8.96 -11.34
N ALA A 296 -5.63 9.00 -12.50
CA ALA A 296 -5.23 9.83 -13.63
C ALA A 296 -6.38 10.74 -14.05
N ASP A 297 -6.08 12.03 -14.19
CA ASP A 297 -6.92 13.09 -14.75
C ASP A 297 -8.33 13.22 -14.14
N ASP A 298 -8.54 12.81 -12.89
CA ASP A 298 -9.89 12.69 -12.30
C ASP A 298 -10.87 11.88 -13.17
N ARG A 299 -10.40 10.86 -13.92
CA ARG A 299 -11.26 10.01 -14.78
C ARG A 299 -10.96 8.52 -14.71
N MET A 300 -9.72 8.16 -14.44
CA MET A 300 -9.28 6.78 -14.38
C MET A 300 -8.67 6.46 -13.03
N VAL A 301 -9.01 5.29 -12.49
CA VAL A 301 -8.51 4.82 -11.20
C VAL A 301 -8.09 3.36 -11.30
N ILE A 302 -6.95 3.01 -10.70
CA ILE A 302 -6.57 1.63 -10.41
C ILE A 302 -6.53 1.48 -8.88
N ILE A 303 -7.20 0.46 -8.35
CA ILE A 303 -7.15 0.06 -6.92
C ILE A 303 -6.89 -1.43 -6.85
N GLY A 304 -5.93 -1.88 -6.04
CA GLY A 304 -5.67 -3.31 -5.90
C GLY A 304 -4.69 -3.67 -4.79
N SER A 305 -4.12 -4.85 -4.90
CA SER A 305 -3.08 -5.37 -4.01
C SER A 305 -1.66 -5.17 -4.53
N ALA A 306 -1.51 -4.90 -5.84
CA ALA A 306 -0.22 -4.90 -6.51
C ALA A 306 0.61 -3.66 -6.17
N ASN A 307 1.77 -3.87 -5.56
CA ASN A 307 2.73 -2.80 -5.31
C ASN A 307 3.45 -2.39 -6.60
N ILE A 308 4.04 -1.19 -6.64
CA ILE A 308 4.97 -0.82 -7.71
C ILE A 308 6.32 -1.50 -7.41
N ASN A 309 6.41 -2.77 -7.81
CA ASN A 309 7.61 -3.58 -7.83
C ASN A 309 7.43 -4.78 -8.78
N ASP A 310 8.53 -5.40 -9.19
CA ASP A 310 8.48 -6.55 -10.09
C ASP A 310 7.74 -7.75 -9.48
N ARG A 311 7.80 -7.89 -8.15
CA ARG A 311 7.11 -8.96 -7.41
C ARG A 311 5.60 -8.96 -7.68
N SER A 312 5.00 -7.78 -7.74
CA SER A 312 3.56 -7.63 -7.94
C SER A 312 3.18 -7.49 -9.43
N LEU A 313 4.06 -6.88 -10.24
CA LEU A 313 3.70 -6.42 -11.59
C LEU A 313 4.03 -7.41 -12.72
N LEU A 314 5.03 -8.29 -12.56
CA LEU A 314 5.47 -9.15 -13.66
C LEU A 314 4.57 -10.38 -13.93
N GLY A 315 3.58 -10.66 -13.07
CA GLY A 315 2.72 -11.85 -13.16
C GLY A 315 3.41 -13.14 -12.70
N LYS A 316 4.68 -13.33 -13.06
CA LYS A 316 5.50 -14.53 -12.80
C LYS A 316 5.84 -14.77 -11.32
N ARG A 317 5.65 -13.76 -10.47
CA ARG A 317 5.94 -13.80 -9.04
C ARG A 317 4.65 -13.87 -8.24
N ASP A 318 4.34 -12.89 -7.39
CA ASP A 318 3.16 -12.94 -6.54
C ASP A 318 1.86 -12.86 -7.35
N SER A 319 0.83 -13.54 -6.84
CA SER A 319 -0.51 -13.45 -7.41
C SER A 319 -1.24 -12.23 -6.86
N GLU A 320 -1.62 -11.28 -7.72
CA GLU A 320 -2.25 -10.01 -7.35
C GLU A 320 -3.59 -9.80 -8.04
N LEU A 321 -4.44 -8.95 -7.46
CA LEU A 321 -5.69 -8.48 -8.05
C LEU A 321 -5.76 -6.95 -8.02
N ALA A 322 -6.32 -6.37 -9.06
CA ALA A 322 -6.68 -4.96 -9.09
C ALA A 322 -7.97 -4.76 -9.90
N VAL A 323 -8.59 -3.60 -9.72
CA VAL A 323 -9.69 -3.12 -10.54
C VAL A 323 -9.25 -1.84 -11.23
N PHE A 324 -9.43 -1.80 -12.55
CA PHE A 324 -9.36 -0.57 -13.32
C PHE A 324 -10.77 -0.02 -13.46
N VAL A 325 -10.91 1.27 -13.17
CA VAL A 325 -12.16 2.01 -13.18
C VAL A 325 -11.99 3.19 -14.11
N GLU A 326 -12.89 3.30 -15.09
CA GLU A 326 -13.02 4.46 -15.96
C GLU A 326 -14.41 5.06 -15.73
N ASP A 327 -14.47 6.33 -15.36
CA ASP A 327 -15.71 7.00 -15.04
C ASP A 327 -16.69 7.02 -16.22
N ALA A 328 -17.97 6.77 -15.92
CA ALA A 328 -19.07 6.87 -16.89
C ALA A 328 -19.95 8.10 -16.66
N GLU A 329 -19.92 8.66 -15.45
CA GLU A 329 -20.63 9.88 -15.06
C GLU A 329 -19.64 11.01 -14.80
N PHE A 330 -19.94 12.19 -15.33
CA PHE A 330 -19.07 13.36 -15.24
C PHE A 330 -19.75 14.53 -14.53
N VAL A 331 -18.94 15.35 -13.87
CA VAL A 331 -19.35 16.57 -13.19
C VAL A 331 -18.45 17.73 -13.61
N ASN A 332 -19.00 18.94 -13.53
CA ASN A 332 -18.22 20.16 -13.77
C ASN A 332 -17.14 20.29 -12.68
N SER A 333 -15.90 20.46 -13.12
CA SER A 333 -14.71 20.68 -12.32
C SER A 333 -13.79 21.69 -13.02
N THR A 334 -12.60 21.88 -12.47
CA THR A 334 -11.56 22.76 -13.00
C THR A 334 -10.26 21.99 -13.19
N MET A 335 -9.55 22.26 -14.28
CA MET A 335 -8.23 21.69 -14.57
C MET A 335 -7.34 22.78 -15.17
N ASN A 336 -6.32 23.20 -14.41
CA ASN A 336 -5.45 24.33 -14.73
C ASN A 336 -6.23 25.63 -15.06
N GLY A 337 -7.22 25.97 -14.26
CA GLY A 337 -8.10 27.13 -14.44
C GLY A 337 -9.17 26.97 -15.54
N ASN A 338 -9.12 25.90 -16.33
CA ASN A 338 -10.09 25.66 -17.41
C ASN A 338 -11.25 24.78 -16.92
N VAL A 339 -12.44 24.99 -17.51
CA VAL A 339 -13.60 24.12 -17.27
C VAL A 339 -13.26 22.70 -17.71
N TYR A 340 -13.48 21.74 -16.81
CA TYR A 340 -13.16 20.33 -17.03
C TYR A 340 -14.33 19.43 -16.65
N GLN A 341 -14.55 18.38 -17.43
CA GLN A 341 -15.51 17.32 -17.08
C GLN A 341 -14.76 16.22 -16.33
N ALA A 342 -14.82 16.25 -15.01
CA ALA A 342 -14.19 15.25 -14.16
C ALA A 342 -15.13 14.07 -13.94
N GLY A 343 -14.57 12.87 -13.91
CA GLY A 343 -15.28 11.66 -13.52
C GLY A 343 -15.71 11.72 -12.07
N LYS A 344 -16.97 11.41 -11.79
CA LYS A 344 -17.55 11.55 -10.45
C LYS A 344 -16.83 10.68 -9.42
N PHE A 345 -16.43 9.46 -9.79
CA PHE A 345 -15.75 8.51 -8.89
C PHE A 345 -14.33 8.95 -8.63
N ALA A 346 -13.53 9.13 -9.68
CA ALA A 346 -12.13 9.53 -9.56
C ALA A 346 -11.98 10.87 -8.83
N LEU A 347 -12.80 11.87 -9.17
CA LEU A 347 -12.82 13.17 -8.50
C LEU A 347 -13.11 13.02 -7.01
N SER A 348 -14.17 12.29 -6.65
CA SER A 348 -14.56 12.14 -5.24
C SER A 348 -13.46 11.48 -4.41
N LEU A 349 -12.84 10.44 -4.95
CA LEU A 349 -11.72 9.73 -4.30
C LEU A 349 -10.50 10.64 -4.13
N ARG A 350 -10.13 11.38 -5.18
CA ARG A 350 -8.99 12.28 -5.14
C ARG A 350 -9.22 13.47 -4.21
N MET A 351 -10.41 14.05 -4.19
CA MET A 351 -10.81 15.08 -3.23
C MET A 351 -10.71 14.55 -1.80
N ASP A 352 -11.22 13.34 -1.51
CA ASP A 352 -11.13 12.74 -0.17
C ASP A 352 -9.69 12.51 0.27
N CYS A 353 -8.83 12.03 -0.64
CA CYS A 353 -7.40 11.89 -0.39
C CYS A 353 -6.74 13.24 -0.06
N PHE A 354 -6.92 14.25 -0.92
CA PHE A 354 -6.28 15.56 -0.74
C PHE A 354 -6.81 16.27 0.51
N ASN A 355 -8.11 16.22 0.77
CA ASN A 355 -8.72 16.77 1.97
C ASN A 355 -8.16 16.15 3.25
N THR A 356 -7.97 14.83 3.26
CA THR A 356 -7.45 14.10 4.42
C THR A 356 -5.96 14.40 4.63
N ILE A 357 -5.17 14.35 3.57
CA ILE A 357 -3.72 14.49 3.62
C ILE A 357 -3.30 15.92 3.94
N LEU A 358 -3.99 16.93 3.40
CA LEU A 358 -3.68 18.34 3.63
C LEU A 358 -4.44 18.92 4.84
N GLY A 359 -5.40 18.18 5.40
CA GLY A 359 -6.29 18.71 6.44
C GLY A 359 -7.17 19.86 5.94
N ALA A 360 -7.48 19.89 4.63
CA ALA A 360 -8.09 21.03 3.93
C ALA A 360 -9.48 21.42 4.43
N LEU A 361 -10.18 20.53 5.14
CA LEU A 361 -11.50 20.80 5.71
C LEU A 361 -11.45 21.55 7.04
N LYS A 362 -10.26 21.73 7.63
CA LYS A 362 -10.07 22.50 8.86
C LYS A 362 -9.79 23.97 8.51
N PRO A 363 -10.34 24.95 9.24
CA PRO A 363 -10.05 26.36 9.00
C PRO A 363 -8.54 26.71 9.14
N PRO A 364 -7.97 27.55 8.26
CA PRO A 364 -8.59 28.06 7.02
C PRO A 364 -8.70 26.94 5.98
N CYS A 365 -9.89 26.79 5.39
CA CYS A 365 -10.12 25.76 4.39
C CYS A 365 -9.21 25.96 3.17
N LEU A 366 -8.65 24.88 2.65
CA LEU A 366 -7.79 24.91 1.46
C LEU A 366 -8.61 24.52 0.24
N ASP A 367 -8.43 25.23 -0.87
CA ASP A 367 -9.00 24.80 -2.14
C ASP A 367 -8.13 23.72 -2.77
N VAL A 368 -8.71 22.54 -2.93
CA VAL A 368 -8.07 21.36 -3.54
C VAL A 368 -8.79 20.93 -4.81
N SER A 369 -9.64 21.80 -5.38
CA SER A 369 -10.49 21.47 -6.53
C SER A 369 -9.69 21.26 -7.82
N ASP A 370 -8.73 22.14 -8.10
CA ASP A 370 -7.83 22.07 -9.27
C ASP A 370 -6.47 21.45 -8.89
N PRO A 371 -6.21 20.19 -9.28
CA PRO A 371 -5.03 19.45 -8.85
C PRO A 371 -3.74 19.84 -9.57
N VAL A 372 -3.78 20.67 -10.63
CA VAL A 372 -2.60 20.95 -11.48
C VAL A 372 -2.18 22.41 -11.55
N SER A 373 -3.05 23.32 -11.09
CA SER A 373 -2.73 24.75 -10.98
C SER A 373 -1.42 24.99 -10.22
N ASP A 374 -0.66 26.00 -10.63
CA ASP A 374 0.58 26.38 -9.94
C ASP A 374 0.34 26.76 -8.49
N GLN A 375 -0.79 27.41 -8.20
CA GLN A 375 -1.21 27.75 -6.84
C GLN A 375 -1.37 26.49 -5.99
N PHE A 376 -2.12 25.49 -6.45
CA PHE A 376 -2.28 24.24 -5.70
C PHE A 376 -0.95 23.48 -5.57
N PHE A 377 -0.24 23.28 -6.68
CA PHE A 377 0.95 22.43 -6.69
C PHE A 377 2.10 23.02 -5.86
N ASN A 378 2.39 24.31 -6.03
CA ASN A 378 3.53 24.96 -5.38
C ASN A 378 3.17 25.49 -3.99
N GLU A 379 2.10 26.28 -3.88
CA GLU A 379 1.81 27.05 -2.66
C GLU A 379 1.00 26.27 -1.62
N ILE A 380 0.26 25.23 -2.04
CA ILE A 380 -0.52 24.38 -1.14
C ILE A 380 0.20 23.05 -0.91
N TRP A 381 0.41 22.24 -1.96
CA TRP A 381 0.93 20.88 -1.82
C TRP A 381 2.41 20.86 -1.40
N ASN A 382 3.30 21.40 -2.23
CA ASN A 382 4.75 21.36 -1.96
C ASN A 382 5.11 22.18 -0.71
N GLN A 383 4.51 23.36 -0.53
CA GLN A 383 4.75 24.18 0.65
C GLN A 383 4.29 23.49 1.95
N ALA A 384 3.15 22.80 1.96
CA ALA A 384 2.71 22.04 3.14
C ALA A 384 3.66 20.89 3.45
N ALA A 385 4.09 20.14 2.43
CA ALA A 385 5.04 19.04 2.57
C ALA A 385 6.38 19.51 3.18
N LEU A 386 6.94 20.61 2.67
CA LEU A 386 8.19 21.21 3.15
C LEU A 386 8.05 21.76 4.58
N ASN A 387 7.00 22.53 4.85
CA ASN A 387 6.78 23.15 6.17
C ASN A 387 6.59 22.08 7.26
N ASN A 388 5.76 21.06 6.99
CA ASN A 388 5.51 20.00 7.95
C ASN A 388 6.78 19.17 8.19
N ALA A 389 7.54 18.83 7.14
CA ALA A 389 8.80 18.10 7.30
C ALA A 389 9.79 18.87 8.18
N ALA A 390 9.95 20.17 7.95
CA ALA A 390 10.81 21.03 8.76
C ALA A 390 10.34 21.13 10.23
N LEU A 391 9.04 21.25 10.47
CA LEU A 391 8.49 21.30 11.83
C LEU A 391 8.70 19.97 12.58
N TYR A 392 8.46 18.83 11.92
CA TYR A 392 8.70 17.52 12.52
C TYR A 392 10.19 17.30 12.82
N ASP A 393 11.09 17.70 11.92
CA ASP A 393 12.54 17.62 12.12
C ASP A 393 13.01 18.50 13.30
N GLN A 394 12.49 19.73 13.41
CA GLN A 394 12.80 20.65 14.52
C GLN A 394 12.29 20.13 15.87
N VAL A 395 11.05 19.64 15.93
CA VAL A 395 10.41 19.25 17.19
C VAL A 395 10.92 17.89 17.66
N PHE A 396 10.93 16.90 16.76
CA PHE A 396 11.15 15.50 17.14
C PHE A 396 12.50 14.96 16.73
N ARG A 397 13.21 15.61 15.80
CA ARG A 397 14.43 15.06 15.19
C ARG A 397 14.18 13.64 14.64
N CYS A 398 13.06 13.46 13.96
CA CYS A 398 12.62 12.13 13.52
C CYS A 398 13.35 11.68 12.24
N LEU A 399 13.60 10.37 12.14
CA LEU A 399 14.13 9.74 10.92
C LEU A 399 12.98 9.22 10.03
N PRO A 400 13.19 9.13 8.71
CA PRO A 400 14.32 9.61 7.94
C PRO A 400 14.27 11.14 7.71
N THR A 401 15.43 11.77 7.43
CA THR A 401 15.56 13.21 7.17
C THR A 401 16.72 13.49 6.20
N ASN A 402 16.62 14.57 5.42
CA ASN A 402 17.70 15.02 4.52
C ASN A 402 18.94 15.50 5.28
N ALA A 403 18.82 15.82 6.58
CA ALA A 403 19.95 16.21 7.43
C ALA A 403 20.92 15.06 7.73
N VAL A 404 20.52 13.80 7.49
CA VAL A 404 21.31 12.61 7.82
C VAL A 404 21.74 11.91 6.54
N THR A 405 22.95 12.22 6.06
CA THR A 405 23.50 11.69 4.80
C THR A 405 24.34 10.42 4.97
N SER A 406 24.83 10.13 6.17
CA SER A 406 25.63 8.94 6.51
C SER A 406 25.32 8.38 7.89
N HIS A 407 25.76 7.15 8.16
CA HIS A 407 25.64 6.52 9.48
C HIS A 407 26.37 7.30 10.57
N ARG A 408 27.48 7.94 10.24
CA ARG A 408 28.21 8.83 11.16
C ARG A 408 27.36 10.04 11.54
N VAL A 409 26.77 10.71 10.56
CA VAL A 409 25.87 11.85 10.81
C VAL A 409 24.64 11.40 11.59
N ARG A 410 24.10 10.22 11.29
CA ARG A 410 22.96 9.62 12.02
C ARG A 410 23.24 9.48 13.52
N GLN A 411 24.39 8.90 13.88
CA GLN A 411 24.78 8.73 15.29
C GLN A 411 24.88 10.06 16.03
N ALA A 412 25.51 11.07 15.40
CA ALA A 412 25.58 12.41 15.97
C ALA A 412 24.20 13.07 16.07
N TYR A 413 23.34 12.84 15.09
CA TYR A 413 22.01 13.42 15.01
C TYR A 413 21.07 12.88 16.09
N THR A 414 21.10 11.56 16.36
CA THR A 414 20.27 10.88 17.37
C THR A 414 20.79 11.08 18.81
N ALA A 415 22.07 11.43 18.98
CA ALA A 415 22.63 11.72 20.30
C ALA A 415 22.13 13.04 20.91
N VAL A 416 21.57 13.94 20.09
CA VAL A 416 21.02 15.23 20.54
C VAL A 416 19.56 15.05 20.95
N PRO A 417 19.18 15.37 22.20
CA PRO A 417 17.79 15.32 22.65
C PRO A 417 16.86 16.17 21.77
N SER A 418 15.65 15.67 21.52
CA SER A 418 14.65 16.40 20.75
C SER A 418 14.06 17.57 21.53
N LEU A 419 13.49 18.56 20.82
CA LEU A 419 12.76 19.64 21.47
C LEU A 419 11.53 19.11 22.22
N ALA A 420 10.88 18.07 21.69
CA ALA A 420 9.77 17.38 22.34
C ALA A 420 10.14 16.88 23.75
N SER A 421 11.38 16.43 23.95
CA SER A 421 11.87 15.97 25.25
C SER A 421 12.35 17.10 26.17
N THR A 422 12.92 18.17 25.61
CA THR A 422 13.58 19.24 26.38
C THR A 422 12.67 20.41 26.70
N ASN A 423 11.73 20.74 25.81
CA ASN A 423 10.73 21.80 25.99
C ASN A 423 9.38 21.39 25.35
N PRO A 424 8.57 20.57 26.06
CA PRO A 424 7.28 20.12 25.56
C PRO A 424 6.29 21.26 25.28
N GLN A 425 6.33 22.36 26.04
CA GLN A 425 5.42 23.50 25.87
C GLN A 425 5.65 24.19 24.52
N LEU A 426 6.90 24.56 24.23
CA LEU A 426 7.26 25.15 22.93
C LEU A 426 6.98 24.17 21.78
N SER A 427 7.23 22.87 22.01
CA SER A 427 6.93 21.83 21.03
C SER A 427 5.44 21.80 20.66
N ARG A 428 4.53 21.86 21.65
CA ARG A 428 3.08 21.92 21.38
C ARG A 428 2.71 23.17 20.59
N GLU A 429 3.27 24.32 20.94
CA GLU A 429 3.04 25.57 20.21
C GLU A 429 3.48 25.45 18.75
N MET A 430 4.68 24.92 18.50
CA MET A 430 5.17 24.70 17.13
C MET A 430 4.30 23.72 16.34
N LEU A 431 3.82 22.66 16.99
CA LEU A 431 2.99 21.64 16.35
C LEU A 431 1.59 22.15 15.96
N THR A 432 1.08 23.22 16.58
CA THR A 432 -0.17 23.87 16.12
C THR A 432 -0.10 24.41 14.70
N ARG A 433 1.12 24.64 14.18
CA ARG A 433 1.37 25.13 12.83
C ARG A 433 1.36 24.01 11.78
N VAL A 434 1.43 22.74 12.20
CA VAL A 434 1.35 21.59 11.29
C VAL A 434 -0.07 21.49 10.73
N LYS A 435 -0.19 21.45 9.40
CA LYS A 435 -1.47 21.30 8.72
C LYS A 435 -1.50 19.99 7.93
N GLY A 436 -2.49 19.16 8.23
CA GLY A 436 -2.58 17.83 7.63
C GLY A 436 -1.45 16.90 8.07
N HIS A 437 -1.09 15.99 7.19
CA HIS A 437 -0.14 14.90 7.43
C HIS A 437 0.98 14.83 6.39
N LEU A 438 0.85 15.56 5.27
CA LEU A 438 1.82 15.55 4.17
C LEU A 438 3.19 16.03 4.64
N VAL A 439 4.24 15.28 4.32
CA VAL A 439 5.64 15.66 4.53
C VAL A 439 6.43 15.37 3.26
N GLU A 440 7.46 16.17 2.96
CA GLU A 440 8.37 15.87 1.86
C GLU A 440 9.11 14.54 2.11
N PHE A 441 9.26 13.71 1.07
CA PHE A 441 10.04 12.49 1.18
C PHE A 441 11.55 12.81 1.12
N PRO A 442 12.37 12.41 2.10
CA PRO A 442 13.76 12.84 2.19
C PRO A 442 14.68 12.09 1.21
N LEU A 443 14.91 12.67 0.03
CA LEU A 443 15.71 12.08 -1.04
C LEU A 443 17.19 11.85 -0.68
N HIS A 444 17.73 12.58 0.29
CA HIS A 444 19.15 12.55 0.66
C HIS A 444 19.46 11.72 1.92
N PHE A 445 18.47 11.07 2.53
CA PHE A 445 18.70 10.26 3.72
C PHE A 445 19.63 9.07 3.45
N LEU A 446 20.77 8.99 4.14
CA LEU A 446 21.82 7.99 3.93
C LEU A 446 22.29 7.92 2.46
N SER A 447 22.47 9.09 1.82
CA SER A 447 22.95 9.17 0.42
C SER A 447 24.42 8.80 0.24
N GLU A 448 25.23 8.87 1.28
CA GLU A 448 26.66 8.51 1.26
C GLU A 448 26.90 7.02 1.54
N GLU A 449 25.86 6.27 1.90
CA GLU A 449 25.96 4.86 2.29
C GLU A 449 25.54 3.92 1.15
N ASN A 450 26.19 2.75 1.10
CA ASN A 450 25.67 1.63 0.31
C ASN A 450 24.65 0.85 1.14
N LEU A 451 23.37 1.06 0.84
CA LEU A 451 22.24 0.45 1.55
C LEU A 451 21.96 -1.02 1.16
N LEU A 452 22.79 -1.62 0.29
CA LEU A 452 22.67 -3.05 0.00
C LEU A 452 23.18 -3.89 1.18
N PRO A 453 22.48 -4.99 1.54
CA PRO A 453 22.96 -5.89 2.58
C PRO A 453 24.35 -6.45 2.25
N PRO A 454 25.26 -6.53 3.22
CA PRO A 454 26.56 -7.17 3.05
C PRO A 454 26.41 -8.63 2.61
N LEU A 455 27.26 -9.11 1.69
CA LEU A 455 27.20 -10.48 1.15
C LEU A 455 27.32 -11.59 2.22
N ASN A 456 27.85 -11.27 3.40
CA ASN A 456 27.96 -12.19 4.53
C ASN A 456 26.75 -12.17 5.49
N SER A 457 25.73 -11.35 5.21
CA SER A 457 24.47 -11.33 5.95
C SER A 457 23.46 -12.32 5.38
N LYS A 458 22.45 -12.73 6.16
CA LYS A 458 21.37 -13.59 5.65
C LYS A 458 20.73 -12.96 4.41
N GLU A 459 20.51 -11.65 4.44
CA GLU A 459 19.90 -10.87 3.36
C GLU A 459 20.82 -10.70 2.14
N GLY A 460 22.14 -10.76 2.31
CA GLY A 460 23.12 -10.66 1.21
C GLY A 460 23.46 -11.99 0.52
N VAL A 461 23.17 -13.13 1.17
CA VAL A 461 23.28 -14.47 0.56
C VAL A 461 21.97 -14.90 -0.11
N ILE A 462 20.83 -14.31 0.31
CA ILE A 462 19.59 -14.44 -0.45
C ILE A 462 19.88 -13.95 -1.86
N PRO A 463 19.52 -14.70 -2.91
CA PRO A 463 19.63 -14.20 -4.25
C PRO A 463 18.97 -12.83 -4.28
N THR A 464 19.78 -11.80 -4.52
CA THR A 464 19.35 -10.77 -5.44
C THR A 464 19.07 -11.56 -6.71
N GLU A 465 17.84 -12.11 -6.83
CA GLU A 465 17.26 -12.36 -8.14
C GLU A 465 17.60 -11.12 -8.98
N LYS A 466 17.85 -11.27 -10.28
CA LYS A 466 18.41 -10.23 -11.17
C LYS A 466 17.80 -8.82 -11.03
N ASP A 467 16.73 -8.68 -10.24
CA ASP A 467 15.75 -7.65 -10.15
C ASP A 467 15.61 -6.93 -8.81
N GLY A 468 16.59 -7.02 -7.91
CA GLY A 468 16.68 -6.06 -6.79
C GLY A 468 15.45 -6.02 -5.88
N THR A 469 14.61 -7.05 -5.88
CA THR A 469 13.50 -7.17 -4.95
C THR A 469 13.85 -8.38 -4.13
N ILE A 470 14.42 -8.16 -2.96
CA ILE A 470 14.82 -9.26 -2.09
C ILE A 470 13.60 -10.14 -1.81
N SER A 471 13.82 -11.45 -1.74
CA SER A 471 12.94 -12.41 -1.05
C SER A 471 12.84 -12.14 0.47
N VAL A 472 13.10 -10.92 0.95
CA VAL A 472 13.02 -10.51 2.36
C VAL A 472 11.58 -10.62 2.86
N GLN A 473 10.57 -10.42 2.01
CA GLN A 473 9.20 -10.75 2.37
C GLN A 473 8.92 -12.27 2.43
N ALA A 474 9.70 -13.11 1.73
CA ALA A 474 9.58 -14.57 1.82
C ALA A 474 10.20 -15.11 3.12
N SER A 475 11.27 -14.48 3.64
CA SER A 475 11.91 -14.86 4.90
C SER A 475 11.02 -14.62 6.13
N CYS A 476 10.15 -13.60 6.14
CA CYS A 476 9.23 -13.36 7.25
C CYS A 476 8.04 -14.35 7.29
N ARG A 477 7.77 -15.13 6.23
CA ARG A 477 6.75 -16.20 6.25
C ARG A 477 7.27 -17.57 6.69
N LEU A 478 8.59 -17.75 6.83
CA LEU A 478 9.18 -18.99 7.34
C LEU A 478 8.99 -19.17 8.87
N LEU A 479 8.30 -18.26 9.55
CA LEU A 479 8.01 -18.30 10.98
C LEU A 479 6.53 -18.55 11.34
N MET A 480 5.72 -19.09 10.44
CA MET A 480 4.52 -19.81 10.88
C MET A 480 4.89 -21.27 11.19
N PRO A 481 4.77 -21.75 12.45
CA PRO A 481 4.88 -23.16 12.71
C PRO A 481 3.75 -23.87 11.97
N VAL A 482 4.08 -24.62 10.93
CA VAL A 482 3.25 -25.71 10.45
C VAL A 482 3.32 -26.80 11.52
N ASN A 483 2.61 -26.62 12.63
CA ASN A 483 2.36 -27.66 13.63
C ASN A 483 1.14 -27.28 14.48
N CYS A 484 -0.03 -27.32 13.85
CA CYS A 484 -1.29 -27.52 14.56
C CYS A 484 -1.95 -28.78 13.99
N LEU A 485 -1.44 -29.94 14.38
CA LEU A 485 -2.19 -31.19 14.38
C LEU A 485 -1.88 -31.89 15.72
N PRO A 486 -2.88 -32.25 16.53
CA PRO A 486 -2.66 -33.12 17.69
C PRO A 486 -2.23 -34.52 17.21
N PRO A 487 -1.42 -35.25 17.99
CA PRO A 487 -0.96 -36.58 17.60
C PRO A 487 -2.13 -37.56 17.59
N ALA A 488 -2.51 -38.05 16.41
CA ALA A 488 -3.33 -39.24 16.30
C ALA A 488 -2.44 -40.45 16.58
N HIS A 489 -2.67 -41.09 17.73
CA HIS A 489 -2.17 -42.44 18.01
C HIS A 489 -2.77 -43.41 16.99
N SER A 490 -1.92 -44.05 16.19
CA SER A 490 -2.16 -45.41 15.71
C SER A 490 -0.85 -46.06 15.27
N THR A 491 -0.34 -46.92 16.15
CA THR A 491 0.55 -48.04 15.82
C THR A 491 0.07 -48.78 14.58
N PHE A 492 0.91 -48.97 13.56
CA PHE A 492 0.92 -50.20 12.76
C PHE A 492 2.28 -50.37 12.07
N LEU A 493 2.81 -51.58 12.20
CA LEU A 493 4.09 -52.06 11.69
C LEU A 493 4.22 -51.90 10.17
N ALA A 494 5.36 -51.38 9.72
CA ALA A 494 5.78 -51.43 8.31
C ALA A 494 6.89 -52.47 8.15
N ASP A 495 6.50 -53.60 7.59
CA ASP A 495 7.37 -54.68 7.11
C ASP A 495 8.20 -54.17 5.92
N ARG A 496 9.52 -54.36 5.98
CA ARG A 496 10.46 -53.98 4.91
C ARG A 496 10.43 -55.05 3.82
N ARG A 497 10.12 -54.68 2.59
CA ARG A 497 10.65 -55.39 1.42
C ARG A 497 11.13 -54.43 0.34
N HIS A 498 12.44 -54.54 0.09
CA HIS A 498 13.14 -54.10 -1.10
C HIS A 498 12.79 -55.00 -2.29
N SER A 499 12.61 -54.40 -3.47
CA SER A 499 13.01 -54.95 -4.77
C SER A 499 12.98 -53.79 -5.77
N GLN A 500 14.13 -53.16 -6.04
CA GLN A 500 15.02 -53.43 -7.17
C GLN A 500 14.40 -53.24 -8.57
N ALA A 501 15.02 -52.30 -9.28
CA ALA A 501 14.81 -51.97 -10.68
C ALA A 501 15.51 -52.96 -11.62
N SER A 502 14.90 -53.19 -12.77
CA SER A 502 15.47 -53.59 -14.08
C SER A 502 14.29 -53.59 -15.06
N GLY A 503 14.32 -53.20 -16.32
CA GLY A 503 15.31 -52.66 -17.25
C GLY A 503 14.71 -52.77 -18.68
N TRP A 504 15.31 -52.06 -19.63
CA TRP A 504 15.30 -52.32 -21.09
C TRP A 504 14.24 -51.65 -22.00
N PRO A 505 14.58 -51.39 -23.29
CA PRO A 505 14.57 -50.03 -23.87
C PRO A 505 13.84 -49.90 -25.23
N GLY A 506 13.76 -48.64 -25.71
CA GLY A 506 13.97 -48.28 -27.11
C GLY A 506 12.82 -48.46 -28.11
N GLY A 507 12.38 -47.36 -28.72
CA GLY A 507 11.68 -47.41 -30.01
C GLY A 507 10.94 -46.15 -30.41
N GLY A 508 11.35 -45.51 -31.50
CA GLY A 508 10.44 -44.80 -32.42
C GLY A 508 10.42 -43.27 -32.34
N LYS A 509 11.18 -42.63 -33.23
CA LYS A 509 10.94 -41.25 -33.67
C LYS A 509 9.63 -41.19 -34.46
N THR A 510 8.73 -40.26 -34.11
CA THR A 510 7.87 -39.58 -35.08
C THR A 510 7.62 -38.15 -34.62
N SER A 511 8.03 -37.22 -35.48
CA SER A 511 7.71 -35.80 -35.44
C SER A 511 6.20 -35.58 -35.55
N ALA A 512 5.63 -34.87 -34.58
CA ALA A 512 4.35 -34.19 -34.74
C ALA A 512 4.37 -32.92 -33.87
N GLN A 513 4.51 -31.76 -34.53
CA GLN A 513 4.02 -30.51 -33.96
C GLN A 513 2.50 -30.60 -33.80
N PRO A 514 1.93 -30.05 -32.72
CA PRO A 514 0.58 -29.52 -32.77
C PRO A 514 0.62 -28.00 -32.60
N SER A 515 0.44 -27.34 -33.74
CA SER A 515 -0.49 -26.23 -33.96
C SER A 515 -0.79 -25.31 -32.77
N ALA A 516 -0.35 -24.06 -32.92
CA ALA A 516 -0.87 -22.90 -32.23
C ALA A 516 -2.40 -22.83 -32.33
N PHE A 517 -3.09 -23.01 -31.21
CA PHE A 517 -4.46 -22.51 -31.05
C PHE A 517 -4.37 -21.05 -30.62
N LEU A 518 -4.44 -20.17 -31.62
CA LEU A 518 -4.78 -18.76 -31.45
C LEU A 518 -6.19 -18.68 -30.86
N ILE A 519 -6.28 -18.36 -29.57
CA ILE A 519 -7.52 -17.88 -28.96
C ILE A 519 -7.51 -16.35 -29.16
N PRO A 520 -8.52 -15.76 -29.82
CA PRO A 520 -8.56 -14.31 -30.03
C PRO A 520 -8.75 -13.59 -28.68
N PRO A 521 -8.34 -12.32 -28.57
CA PRO A 521 -8.55 -11.56 -27.33
C PRO A 521 -10.06 -11.40 -27.08
N PRO A 522 -10.56 -11.53 -25.84
CA PRO A 522 -11.93 -11.16 -25.55
C PRO A 522 -12.05 -9.63 -25.63
N THR A 523 -12.59 -9.16 -26.76
CA THR A 523 -13.16 -7.83 -26.93
C THR A 523 -14.49 -7.77 -26.18
N SER A 524 -14.46 -7.43 -24.90
CA SER A 524 -15.67 -6.96 -24.22
C SER A 524 -15.33 -5.93 -23.17
N SER A 525 -15.25 -4.67 -23.59
CA SER A 525 -15.54 -3.53 -22.72
C SER A 525 -17.03 -3.59 -22.38
N VAL A 526 -17.37 -4.00 -21.16
CA VAL A 526 -18.77 -4.13 -20.75
C VAL A 526 -19.16 -2.92 -19.92
N LYS A 527 -19.98 -2.05 -20.53
CA LYS A 527 -20.71 -1.00 -19.83
C LYS A 527 -21.71 -1.65 -18.86
N GLY A 528 -21.68 -1.27 -17.59
CA GLY A 528 -22.64 -1.72 -16.59
C GLY A 528 -22.83 -0.64 -15.52
N PRO A 529 -24.04 -0.49 -14.96
CA PRO A 529 -24.25 0.40 -13.84
C PRO A 529 -23.49 -0.18 -12.64
N LEU A 530 -22.58 0.62 -12.09
CA LEU A 530 -21.87 0.26 -10.87
C LEU A 530 -22.36 1.12 -9.72
N GLU A 531 -22.29 0.49 -8.58
CA GLU A 531 -22.82 1.02 -7.36
C GLU A 531 -21.84 0.61 -6.22
N PHE A 532 -20.99 1.52 -5.69
CA PHE A 532 -20.12 1.36 -4.46
C PHE A 532 -20.13 2.33 -3.27
N TYR A 533 -20.00 1.80 -2.02
CA TYR A 533 -19.31 2.44 -0.85
C TYR A 533 -18.34 1.52 -0.09
N PHE A 534 -17.48 2.18 0.69
CA PHE A 534 -16.36 1.73 1.52
C PHE A 534 -16.73 0.97 2.82
N PHE A 535 -15.91 -0.02 3.18
CA PHE A 535 -15.76 -0.49 4.55
C PHE A 535 -14.28 -0.51 4.96
N SER A 536 -13.91 0.36 5.90
CA SER A 536 -12.84 0.10 6.85
C SER A 536 -13.44 -0.64 8.05
N ASN A 537 -13.44 -1.97 7.99
CA ASN A 537 -13.45 -2.92 9.12
C ASN A 537 -14.14 -4.22 8.71
N PHE A 538 -13.34 -5.29 8.65
CA PHE A 538 -13.78 -6.65 8.37
C PHE A 538 -14.63 -7.27 9.51
N PHE A 539 -14.93 -6.52 10.58
CA PHE A 539 -15.42 -7.09 11.85
C PHE A 539 -16.92 -6.85 12.16
N ALA A 540 -17.56 -5.83 11.58
CA ALA A 540 -18.94 -5.46 11.97
C ALA A 540 -20.01 -6.44 11.46
N VAL A 541 -19.74 -7.17 10.37
CA VAL A 541 -20.68 -8.17 9.80
C VAL A 541 -20.69 -9.46 10.62
N TYR A 542 -19.60 -9.77 11.33
CA TYR A 542 -19.50 -10.99 12.14
C TYR A 542 -20.25 -10.86 13.49
N GLN A 543 -20.28 -9.66 14.09
CA GLN A 543 -20.97 -9.45 15.39
C GLN A 543 -22.50 -9.43 15.29
N LYS A 544 -23.08 -9.00 14.16
CA LYS A 544 -24.55 -8.90 14.04
C LYS A 544 -25.23 -10.28 13.95
N HIS A 545 -24.51 -11.31 13.53
CA HIS A 545 -25.00 -12.69 13.50
C HIS A 545 -24.79 -13.45 14.81
N LEU A 546 -23.79 -13.08 15.63
CA LEU A 546 -23.56 -13.68 16.95
C LEU A 546 -24.59 -13.23 18.00
N LYS A 547 -25.10 -12.00 17.94
CA LYS A 547 -26.17 -11.54 18.86
C LYS A 547 -27.53 -12.22 18.63
N LYS A 548 -27.75 -12.83 17.46
CA LYS A 548 -28.95 -13.67 17.20
C LYS A 548 -28.78 -15.13 17.64
N PHE A 549 -27.55 -15.58 17.87
CA PHE A 549 -27.29 -16.96 18.34
C PHE A 549 -27.43 -17.10 19.86
N PHE A 550 -27.36 -15.99 20.61
CA PHE A 550 -27.52 -15.97 22.07
C PHE A 550 -28.98 -15.82 22.56
N PHE A 551 -29.97 -15.79 21.67
CA PHE A 551 -31.39 -15.73 22.06
C PHE A 551 -32.12 -17.09 22.00
N PHE A 552 -31.40 -18.18 21.74
CA PHE A 552 -31.98 -19.54 21.66
C PHE A 552 -31.30 -20.57 22.58
N LEU A 553 -30.54 -20.11 23.57
CA LEU A 553 -30.07 -20.94 24.68
C LEU A 553 -30.39 -20.23 26.00
N ASN A 554 -31.68 -20.26 26.35
CA ASN A 554 -32.21 -20.32 27.71
C ASN A 554 -33.35 -21.33 27.70
#